data_AF-A0A6S6SJI0-F1
#
_entry.id   AF-A0A6S6SJI0-F1
#
_cell.length_a   1.000
_cell.length_b   1.000
_cell.length_c   1.000
_cell.angle_alpha   90.00
_cell.angle_beta   90.00
_cell.angle_gamma   90.00
#
_symmetry.space_group_name_H-M   'P 1'
#
loop_
_entity.id
_entity.type
_entity.pdbx_description
1 polymer ?
#
loop_
_entity_poly.entity_id
_entity_poly.type
_entity_poly.pdbx_seq_one_letter_code
_entity_poly.pdbx_strand_id
1 'polypeptide(L)'
;MIVLVVGIILLIFGGLVLLKFPDRPGGKIVLGHFEVSSTGAGLPLILVGVVCILFYANGQQQPNMPASPDKQVTQTKPVSRVSHGDAESCLTEYLQGIAPDRISRLETGSTDQTLLGANQTKEKPLAIILSDNRKLMGAIRLNVFPDNHLFKIESVVNQRCEQIETFKNATRSGDKHSLPNWDTLSLELEDNTYSLRLGHDSGEVSVSHFSLIKP
;
A
#
# COMPACT_ATOMS: atom_id res chain seq x y z
N MET A 1 -3.83 28.49 -9.67
CA MET A 1 -2.90 28.70 -10.81
C MET A 1 -1.56 29.27 -10.37
N ILE A 2 -1.52 30.37 -9.59
CA ILE A 2 -0.28 31.02 -9.14
C ILE A 2 0.66 30.07 -8.38
N VAL A 3 0.14 29.27 -7.44
CA VAL A 3 0.95 28.31 -6.66
C VAL A 3 1.62 27.25 -7.54
N LEU A 4 0.91 26.77 -8.58
CA LEU A 4 1.43 25.77 -9.51
C LEU A 4 2.56 26.36 -10.36
N VAL A 5 2.41 27.62 -10.81
CA VAL A 5 3.47 28.33 -11.56
C VAL A 5 4.70 28.54 -10.67
N VAL A 6 4.53 28.96 -9.42
CA VAL A 6 5.64 29.13 -8.46
C VAL A 6 6.34 27.79 -8.18
N GLY A 7 5.58 26.71 -8.00
CA GLY A 7 6.14 25.37 -7.79
C GLY A 7 6.99 24.87 -8.98
N ILE A 8 6.51 25.08 -10.22
CA ILE A 8 7.25 24.73 -11.43
C ILE A 8 8.55 25.53 -11.53
N ILE A 9 8.50 26.85 -11.27
CA ILE A 9 9.70 27.71 -11.31
C ILE A 9 10.75 27.25 -10.29
N LEU A 10 10.33 26.89 -9.08
CA LEU A 10 11.24 26.39 -8.03
C LEU A 10 11.87 25.04 -8.39
N LEU A 11 11.09 24.12 -8.99
CA LEU A 11 11.60 22.82 -9.46
C LEU A 11 12.65 23.00 -10.56
N ILE A 12 12.36 23.85 -11.56
CA ILE A 12 13.31 24.13 -12.65
C ILE A 12 14.58 24.76 -12.11
N PHE A 13 14.46 25.74 -11.21
CA PHE A 13 15.62 26.40 -10.61
C PHE A 13 16.46 25.42 -9.78
N GLY A 14 15.83 24.59 -8.95
CA GLY A 14 16.52 23.57 -8.15
C GLY A 14 17.27 22.56 -9.03
N GLY A 15 16.63 22.07 -10.09
CA GLY A 15 17.26 21.17 -11.06
C GLY A 15 18.46 21.81 -11.78
N LEU A 16 18.33 23.08 -12.19
CA LEU A 16 19.39 23.80 -12.91
C LEU A 16 20.60 24.07 -12.00
N VAL A 17 20.38 24.35 -10.71
CA VAL A 17 21.46 24.49 -9.73
C VAL A 17 22.18 23.17 -9.50
N LEU A 18 21.45 22.04 -9.37
CA LEU A 18 22.05 20.72 -9.21
C LEU A 18 22.87 20.29 -10.44
N LEU A 19 22.39 20.60 -11.65
CA LEU A 19 23.11 20.31 -12.89
C LEU A 19 24.36 21.17 -13.07
N LYS A 20 24.34 22.42 -12.59
CA LYS A 20 25.46 23.36 -12.77
C LYS A 20 26.57 23.18 -11.71
N PHE A 21 26.25 22.62 -10.55
CA PHE A 21 27.21 22.42 -9.45
C PHE A 21 27.21 20.97 -8.92
N PRO A 22 27.51 19.96 -9.76
CA PRO A 22 27.43 18.55 -9.37
C PRO A 22 28.47 18.16 -8.29
N ASP A 23 29.64 18.80 -8.26
CA ASP A 23 30.79 18.36 -7.45
C ASP A 23 30.99 19.13 -6.13
N ARG A 24 29.98 19.89 -5.65
CA ARG A 24 30.10 20.66 -4.40
C ARG A 24 28.88 20.53 -3.48
N PRO A 25 28.60 19.35 -2.91
CA PRO A 25 27.68 19.27 -1.78
C PRO A 25 28.28 20.04 -0.59
N GLY A 26 27.70 21.19 -0.24
CA GLY A 26 28.10 21.99 0.93
C GLY A 26 29.10 23.12 0.70
N GLY A 27 29.36 23.54 -0.54
CA GLY A 27 30.23 24.68 -0.83
C GLY A 27 29.60 26.03 -0.44
N LYS A 28 30.41 26.95 0.10
CA LYS A 28 30.04 28.36 0.30
C LYS A 28 30.00 29.07 -1.06
N ILE A 29 28.85 29.65 -1.41
CA ILE A 29 28.73 30.48 -2.61
C ILE A 29 28.68 31.94 -2.13
N VAL A 30 29.73 32.70 -2.46
CA VAL A 30 29.79 34.14 -2.18
C VAL A 30 29.30 34.86 -3.42
N LEU A 31 28.12 35.48 -3.34
CA LEU A 31 27.57 36.29 -4.42
C LEU A 31 27.49 37.74 -3.93
N GLY A 32 28.53 38.53 -4.21
CA GLY A 32 28.68 39.90 -3.70
C GLY A 32 28.96 39.93 -2.19
N HIS A 33 28.26 40.80 -1.45
CA HIS A 33 28.38 40.93 0.02
C HIS A 33 27.49 39.97 0.81
N PHE A 34 26.78 39.04 0.14
CA PHE A 34 25.93 38.05 0.81
C PHE A 34 26.61 36.68 0.82
N GLU A 35 26.99 36.24 2.01
CA GLU A 35 27.53 34.91 2.26
C GLU A 35 26.37 33.97 2.62
N VAL A 36 25.96 33.11 1.68
CA VAL A 36 24.88 32.14 1.91
C VAL A 36 25.51 30.76 2.08
N SER A 37 25.56 30.27 3.32
CA SER A 37 26.05 28.91 3.60
C SER A 37 25.00 27.89 3.17
N SER A 38 25.40 26.95 2.31
CA SER A 38 24.54 25.90 1.74
C SER A 38 23.80 25.07 2.81
N THR A 39 24.37 24.94 4.01
CA THR A 39 23.74 24.29 5.18
C THR A 39 22.50 25.03 5.70
N GLY A 40 22.34 26.32 5.42
CA GLY A 40 21.21 27.14 5.86
C GLY A 40 20.10 27.33 4.83
N ALA A 41 20.31 26.96 3.56
CA ALA A 41 19.34 27.19 2.48
C ALA A 41 18.20 26.16 2.43
N GLY A 42 18.39 24.99 3.05
CA GLY A 42 17.35 23.95 3.12
C GLY A 42 16.20 24.30 4.06
N LEU A 43 16.49 25.00 5.16
CA LEU A 43 15.52 25.31 6.20
C LEU A 43 14.41 26.28 5.72
N PRO A 44 14.71 27.35 4.96
CA PRO A 44 13.69 28.21 4.35
C PRO A 44 12.78 27.44 3.38
N LEU A 45 13.35 26.53 2.58
CA LEU A 45 12.59 25.72 1.62
C LEU A 45 11.62 24.76 2.31
N ILE A 46 12.05 24.14 3.41
CA ILE A 46 11.18 23.28 4.25
C ILE A 46 10.06 24.12 4.86
N LEU A 47 10.36 25.31 5.41
CA LEU A 47 9.35 26.21 5.97
C LEU A 47 8.30 26.62 4.93
N VAL A 48 8.72 26.99 3.72
CA VAL A 48 7.79 27.32 2.62
C VAL A 48 6.93 26.10 2.26
N GLY A 49 7.53 24.91 2.17
CA GLY A 49 6.80 23.66 1.92
C GLY A 49 5.71 23.38 2.96
N VAL A 50 6.03 23.51 4.25
CA VAL A 50 5.08 23.30 5.36
C VAL A 50 3.94 24.34 5.30
N VAL A 51 4.25 25.62 5.08
CA VAL A 51 3.23 26.68 4.95
C VAL A 51 2.29 26.41 3.77
N CYS A 52 2.81 25.95 2.63
CA CYS A 52 1.98 25.58 1.48
C CYS A 52 1.03 24.41 1.77
N ILE A 53 1.48 23.38 2.50
CA ILE A 53 0.63 22.24 2.89
C ILE A 53 -0.50 22.70 3.83
N LEU A 54 -0.19 23.54 4.81
CA LEU A 54 -1.19 24.07 5.76
C LEU A 54 -2.24 24.95 5.07
N PHE A 55 -1.83 25.78 4.10
CA PHE A 55 -2.76 26.57 3.30
C PHE A 55 -3.66 25.70 2.41
N TYR A 56 -3.12 24.62 1.84
CA TYR A 56 -3.90 23.70 1.02
C TYR A 56 -4.92 22.91 1.85
N ALA A 57 -4.52 22.43 3.03
CA ALA A 57 -5.40 21.71 3.95
C ALA A 57 -6.57 22.57 4.45
N ASN A 58 -6.34 23.86 4.73
CA ASN A 58 -7.40 24.77 5.18
C ASN A 58 -8.30 25.30 4.06
N GLY A 59 -7.90 25.18 2.79
CA GLY A 59 -8.67 25.67 1.63
C GLY A 59 -9.78 24.73 1.16
N GLN A 60 -9.85 23.50 1.67
CA GLN A 60 -10.87 22.51 1.31
C GLN A 60 -12.03 22.52 2.32
N GLN A 61 -12.71 23.67 2.47
CA GLN A 61 -14.07 23.65 2.99
C GLN A 61 -14.98 23.04 1.90
N GLN A 62 -15.31 21.76 2.07
CA GLN A 62 -16.29 21.08 1.22
C GLN A 62 -17.61 21.85 1.24
N PRO A 63 -18.22 22.17 0.08
CA PRO A 63 -19.60 22.64 0.05
C PRO A 63 -20.52 21.53 0.57
N ASN A 64 -21.25 21.84 1.64
CA ASN A 64 -22.35 21.04 2.17
C ASN A 64 -23.31 20.69 1.04
N MET A 65 -23.35 19.42 0.62
CA MET A 65 -24.41 18.93 -0.26
C MET A 65 -25.67 18.62 0.56
N PRO A 66 -26.86 18.99 0.07
CA PRO A 66 -28.12 18.70 0.74
C PRO A 66 -28.47 17.21 0.69
N ALA A 67 -29.00 16.72 1.81
CA ALA A 67 -29.53 15.38 1.99
C ALA A 67 -30.62 15.07 0.95
N SER A 68 -30.47 13.96 0.23
CA SER A 68 -31.56 13.37 -0.57
C SER A 68 -32.44 12.47 0.30
N PRO A 69 -33.75 12.41 0.03
CA PRO A 69 -34.73 11.73 0.87
C PRO A 69 -34.75 10.21 0.64
N ASP A 70 -35.08 9.52 1.73
CA ASP A 70 -35.33 8.09 1.85
C ASP A 70 -36.08 7.48 0.66
N LYS A 71 -35.49 6.43 0.05
CA LYS A 71 -36.24 5.43 -0.71
C LYS A 71 -36.33 4.15 0.09
N GLN A 72 -37.57 3.84 0.48
CA GLN A 72 -38.00 2.65 1.20
C GLN A 72 -37.64 1.35 0.47
N VAL A 73 -36.94 0.49 1.21
CA VAL A 73 -37.20 -0.94 1.45
C VAL A 73 -37.92 -1.70 0.32
N THR A 74 -37.15 -2.37 -0.52
CA THR A 74 -37.61 -3.62 -1.18
C THR A 74 -37.08 -4.79 -0.37
N GLN A 75 -38.00 -5.48 0.28
CA GLN A 75 -37.77 -6.62 1.17
C GLN A 75 -37.20 -7.79 0.36
N THR A 76 -35.86 -7.90 0.36
CA THR A 76 -35.16 -9.05 -0.22
C THR A 76 -35.29 -10.24 0.72
N LYS A 77 -35.65 -11.38 0.12
CA LYS A 77 -35.60 -12.76 0.64
C LYS A 77 -34.50 -12.92 1.71
N PRO A 78 -34.75 -13.59 2.86
CA PRO A 78 -33.75 -13.74 3.90
C PRO A 78 -32.55 -14.51 3.34
N VAL A 79 -31.50 -13.77 2.99
CA VAL A 79 -30.17 -14.33 2.75
C VAL A 79 -29.74 -14.87 4.09
N SER A 80 -29.56 -16.20 4.17
CA SER A 80 -29.00 -16.87 5.33
C SER A 80 -27.73 -16.11 5.74
N ARG A 81 -27.82 -15.41 6.89
CA ARG A 81 -26.65 -14.78 7.50
C ARG A 81 -25.75 -15.92 7.91
N VAL A 82 -24.65 -16.11 7.17
CA VAL A 82 -23.55 -16.95 7.63
C VAL A 82 -23.16 -16.41 9.00
N SER A 83 -23.23 -17.27 10.01
CA SER A 83 -22.90 -16.92 11.39
C SER A 83 -21.46 -16.47 11.40
N HIS A 84 -21.18 -15.33 12.05
CA HIS A 84 -19.82 -14.77 12.14
C HIS A 84 -18.81 -15.76 12.76
N GLY A 85 -19.30 -16.74 13.54
CA GLY A 85 -18.48 -17.80 14.12
C GLY A 85 -17.98 -18.84 13.10
N ASP A 86 -18.66 -18.99 11.95
CA ASP A 86 -18.31 -20.02 10.97
C ASP A 86 -17.04 -19.63 10.19
N ALA A 87 -16.90 -18.33 9.89
CA ALA A 87 -15.76 -17.80 9.14
C ALA A 87 -14.44 -17.86 9.93
N GLU A 88 -14.48 -17.53 11.23
CA GLU A 88 -13.30 -17.58 12.08
C GLU A 88 -12.84 -19.02 12.37
N SER A 89 -13.81 -19.94 12.53
CA SER A 89 -13.52 -21.36 12.72
C SER A 89 -12.82 -21.96 11.51
N CYS A 90 -13.31 -21.72 10.29
CA CYS A 90 -12.68 -22.28 9.09
C CYS A 90 -11.31 -21.65 8.84
N LEU A 91 -11.14 -20.36 9.12
CA LEU A 91 -9.86 -19.69 8.92
C LEU A 91 -8.80 -20.24 9.89
N THR A 92 -9.19 -20.62 11.10
CA THR A 92 -8.31 -21.28 12.06
C THR A 92 -7.77 -22.61 11.52
N GLU A 93 -8.63 -23.40 10.86
CA GLU A 93 -8.24 -24.64 10.20
C GLU A 93 -7.31 -24.37 9.00
N TYR A 94 -7.64 -23.40 8.15
CA TYR A 94 -6.82 -23.01 7.01
C TYR A 94 -5.39 -22.55 7.41
N LEU A 95 -5.28 -21.86 8.55
CA LEU A 95 -4.01 -21.36 9.08
C LEU A 95 -3.25 -22.41 9.91
N GLN A 96 -3.77 -23.64 10.02
CA GLN A 96 -3.11 -24.70 10.78
C GLN A 96 -1.70 -24.97 10.24
N GLY A 97 -0.74 -25.04 11.16
CA GLY A 97 0.68 -25.28 10.84
C GLY A 97 1.49 -24.01 10.52
N ILE A 98 0.86 -22.84 10.45
CA ILE A 98 1.56 -21.55 10.33
C ILE A 98 1.79 -20.99 11.73
N ALA A 99 3.03 -20.60 12.02
CA ALA A 99 3.38 -20.02 13.32
C ALA A 99 2.66 -18.65 13.50
N PRO A 100 2.15 -18.31 14.70
CA PRO A 100 1.39 -17.07 14.90
C PRO A 100 2.13 -15.78 14.51
N ASP A 101 3.46 -15.76 14.66
CA ASP A 101 4.34 -14.64 14.27
C ASP A 101 4.54 -14.52 12.75
N ARG A 102 3.96 -15.43 11.97
CA ARG A 102 3.95 -15.46 10.50
C ARG A 102 2.54 -15.33 9.94
N ILE A 103 1.60 -14.83 10.75
CA ILE A 103 0.25 -14.50 10.34
C ILE A 103 0.10 -12.99 10.48
N SER A 104 0.01 -12.30 9.35
CA SER A 104 -0.20 -10.85 9.33
C SER A 104 -1.65 -10.53 8.95
N ARG A 105 -2.21 -9.47 9.53
CA ARG A 105 -3.50 -8.90 9.11
C ARG A 105 -3.25 -7.65 8.29
N LEU A 106 -3.97 -7.51 7.21
CA LEU A 106 -3.82 -6.43 6.25
C LEU A 106 -5.20 -5.83 5.93
N GLU A 107 -5.38 -4.56 6.25
CA GLU A 107 -6.60 -3.81 6.01
C GLU A 107 -6.48 -3.05 4.69
N THR A 108 -7.56 -2.99 3.89
CA THR A 108 -7.60 -2.18 2.67
C THR A 108 -7.14 -0.74 2.95
N GLY A 109 -6.19 -0.25 2.15
CA GLY A 109 -5.54 1.05 2.32
C GLY A 109 -4.17 0.98 3.02
N SER A 110 -3.75 -0.19 3.51
CA SER A 110 -2.43 -0.36 4.13
C SER A 110 -1.30 -0.15 3.13
N THR A 111 -0.25 0.55 3.56
CA THR A 111 0.98 0.80 2.80
C THR A 111 2.21 0.54 3.67
N ASP A 112 3.30 0.10 3.04
CA ASP A 112 4.62 -0.10 3.66
C ASP A 112 4.59 -0.93 4.96
N GLN A 113 3.77 -1.98 5.00
CA GLN A 113 3.63 -2.84 6.17
C GLN A 113 4.61 -4.01 6.12
N THR A 114 5.47 -4.15 7.12
CA THR A 114 6.35 -5.31 7.27
C THR A 114 5.54 -6.54 7.70
N LEU A 115 5.63 -7.61 6.92
CA LEU A 115 5.02 -8.92 7.19
C LEU A 115 5.99 -9.85 7.92
N LEU A 116 7.26 -9.83 7.52
CA LEU A 116 8.35 -10.55 8.19
C LEU A 116 9.58 -9.65 8.27
N GLY A 117 10.15 -9.50 9.46
CA GLY A 117 11.36 -8.72 9.68
C GLY A 117 12.63 -9.39 9.15
N ALA A 118 13.71 -8.62 9.06
CA ALA A 118 14.99 -9.05 8.52
C ALA A 118 15.55 -10.32 9.20
N ASN A 119 15.35 -10.42 10.52
CA ASN A 119 15.91 -11.51 11.34
C ASN A 119 15.04 -12.78 11.41
N GLN A 120 13.82 -12.77 10.85
CA GLN A 120 12.94 -13.96 10.83
C GLN A 120 13.34 -14.91 9.69
N THR A 121 13.13 -16.23 9.83
CA THR A 121 13.36 -17.18 8.74
C THR A 121 12.37 -16.99 7.57
N LYS A 122 12.78 -17.28 6.34
CA LYS A 122 11.95 -17.20 5.13
C LYS A 122 11.58 -18.57 4.56
N GLU A 123 12.07 -19.65 5.18
CA GLU A 123 11.89 -21.03 4.73
C GLU A 123 10.52 -21.64 5.03
N LYS A 124 9.76 -21.00 5.94
CA LYS A 124 8.43 -21.46 6.37
C LYS A 124 7.32 -20.66 5.68
N PRO A 125 6.11 -21.22 5.53
CA PRO A 125 4.98 -20.49 4.95
C PRO A 125 4.62 -19.26 5.79
N LEU A 126 4.11 -18.24 5.10
CA LEU A 126 3.56 -17.00 5.65
C LEU A 126 2.07 -16.95 5.28
N ALA A 127 1.23 -16.42 6.17
CA ALA A 127 -0.16 -16.13 5.87
C ALA A 127 -0.47 -14.64 6.01
N ILE A 128 -1.33 -14.15 5.13
CA ILE A 128 -1.86 -12.79 5.14
C ILE A 128 -3.38 -12.89 5.20
N ILE A 129 -3.97 -12.41 6.28
CA ILE A 129 -5.42 -12.25 6.44
C ILE A 129 -5.80 -10.89 5.88
N LEU A 130 -6.75 -10.87 4.95
CA LEU A 130 -7.20 -9.67 4.26
C LEU A 130 -8.53 -9.19 4.83
N SER A 131 -8.63 -7.91 5.12
CA SER A 131 -9.86 -7.29 5.61
C SER A 131 -10.15 -5.95 4.92
N ASP A 132 -11.44 -5.64 4.82
CA ASP A 132 -11.96 -4.38 4.27
C ASP A 132 -13.03 -3.83 5.19
N ASN A 133 -12.83 -2.61 5.69
CA ASN A 133 -13.64 -1.98 6.72
C ASN A 133 -13.84 -2.88 7.96
N ARG A 134 -12.76 -3.55 8.40
CA ARG A 134 -12.74 -4.55 9.50
C ARG A 134 -13.56 -5.82 9.22
N LYS A 135 -14.07 -6.01 8.01
CA LYS A 135 -14.74 -7.24 7.58
C LYS A 135 -13.70 -8.17 6.96
N LEU A 136 -13.64 -9.42 7.44
CA LEU A 136 -12.77 -10.46 6.87
C LEU A 136 -13.16 -10.73 5.42
N MET A 137 -12.23 -10.58 4.48
CA MET A 137 -12.45 -10.85 3.05
C MET A 137 -11.94 -12.24 2.66
N GLY A 138 -10.80 -12.64 3.21
CA GLY A 138 -10.13 -13.89 2.87
C GLY A 138 -8.74 -13.99 3.46
N ALA A 139 -7.97 -14.98 3.01
CA ALA A 139 -6.58 -15.14 3.40
C ALA A 139 -5.73 -15.74 2.27
N ILE A 140 -4.45 -15.39 2.27
CA ILE A 140 -3.44 -15.89 1.34
C ILE A 140 -2.41 -16.67 2.14
N ARG A 141 -2.03 -17.85 1.64
CA ARG A 141 -0.88 -18.62 2.12
C ARG A 141 0.19 -18.63 1.04
N LEU A 142 1.42 -18.30 1.39
CA LEU A 142 2.52 -18.19 0.44
C LEU A 142 3.86 -18.58 1.03
N ASN A 143 4.80 -18.92 0.16
CA ASN A 143 6.19 -19.21 0.49
C ASN A 143 7.10 -18.13 -0.12
N VAL A 144 8.16 -17.77 0.61
CA VAL A 144 9.13 -16.74 0.20
C VAL A 144 10.41 -17.42 -0.25
N PHE A 145 10.88 -17.12 -1.45
CA PHE A 145 12.13 -17.60 -2.02
C PHE A 145 13.08 -16.42 -2.17
N PRO A 146 13.82 -16.05 -1.11
CA PRO A 146 14.60 -14.82 -1.06
C PRO A 146 15.70 -14.80 -2.14
N ASP A 147 16.35 -15.94 -2.39
CA ASP A 147 17.44 -16.08 -3.37
C ASP A 147 17.00 -15.75 -4.80
N ASN A 148 15.73 -16.02 -5.12
CA ASN A 148 15.15 -15.78 -6.43
C ASN A 148 14.26 -14.54 -6.47
N HIS A 149 14.18 -13.80 -5.37
CA HIS A 149 13.28 -12.65 -5.22
C HIS A 149 11.85 -13.01 -5.67
N LEU A 150 11.33 -14.13 -5.18
CA LEU A 150 10.07 -14.71 -5.65
C LEU A 150 9.14 -15.08 -4.49
N PHE A 151 7.86 -14.79 -4.65
CA PHE A 151 6.80 -15.31 -3.80
C PHE A 151 6.04 -16.40 -4.54
N LYS A 152 5.82 -17.55 -3.90
CA LYS A 152 4.93 -18.59 -4.44
C LYS A 152 3.62 -18.64 -3.66
N ILE A 153 2.52 -18.36 -4.34
CA ILE A 153 1.18 -18.40 -3.75
C ILE A 153 0.74 -19.86 -3.69
N GLU A 154 0.60 -20.41 -2.49
CA GLU A 154 0.16 -21.79 -2.26
C GLU A 154 -1.36 -21.88 -2.42
N SER A 155 -2.09 -20.98 -1.77
CA SER A 155 -3.55 -20.94 -1.82
C SER A 155 -4.08 -19.55 -1.47
N VAL A 156 -5.28 -19.25 -1.99
CA VAL A 156 -6.09 -18.08 -1.64
C VAL A 156 -7.48 -18.58 -1.30
N VAL A 157 -8.03 -18.14 -0.18
CA VAL A 157 -9.38 -18.51 0.26
C VAL A 157 -10.21 -17.28 0.58
N ASN A 158 -11.53 -17.37 0.36
CA ASN A 158 -12.48 -16.31 0.75
C ASN A 158 -12.86 -16.43 2.25
N GLN A 159 -13.75 -15.55 2.73
CA GLN A 159 -14.26 -15.57 4.11
C GLN A 159 -15.05 -16.85 4.49
N ARG A 160 -15.39 -17.70 3.51
CA ARG A 160 -16.02 -19.02 3.71
C ARG A 160 -15.02 -20.17 3.59
N CYS A 161 -13.73 -19.84 3.51
CA CYS A 161 -12.63 -20.77 3.26
C CYS A 161 -12.75 -21.56 1.95
N GLU A 162 -13.52 -21.04 0.99
CA GLU A 162 -13.58 -21.59 -0.36
C GLU A 162 -12.36 -21.10 -1.14
N GLN A 163 -11.69 -22.02 -1.83
CA GLN A 163 -10.51 -21.70 -2.63
C GLN A 163 -10.88 -20.79 -3.80
N ILE A 164 -10.14 -19.69 -3.94
CA ILE A 164 -10.29 -18.73 -5.04
C ILE A 164 -9.25 -19.03 -6.09
N GLU A 165 -9.70 -19.27 -7.32
CA GLU A 165 -8.84 -19.57 -8.45
C GLU A 165 -8.65 -18.38 -9.42
N THR A 166 -9.43 -17.30 -9.25
CA THR A 166 -9.49 -16.16 -10.18
C THR A 166 -8.44 -15.08 -9.92
N PHE A 167 -7.48 -15.30 -9.02
CA PHE A 167 -6.36 -14.38 -8.83
C PHE A 167 -5.33 -14.47 -9.95
N LYS A 168 -4.59 -13.38 -10.18
CA LYS A 168 -3.55 -13.30 -11.22
C LYS A 168 -2.45 -12.31 -10.88
N ASN A 169 -1.28 -12.48 -11.50
CA ASN A 169 -0.27 -11.43 -11.54
C ASN A 169 -0.76 -10.32 -12.50
N ALA A 170 -0.98 -9.12 -11.97
CA ALA A 170 -1.46 -7.97 -12.73
C ALA A 170 -0.33 -7.21 -13.44
N THR A 171 0.92 -7.40 -13.02
CA THR A 171 2.09 -6.74 -13.62
C THR A 171 2.50 -7.43 -14.92
N ARG A 172 2.44 -8.77 -14.97
CA ARG A 172 2.88 -9.56 -16.12
C ARG A 172 2.03 -10.81 -16.30
N SER A 173 1.94 -11.31 -17.53
CA SER A 173 1.36 -12.62 -17.80
C SER A 173 2.29 -13.75 -17.36
N GLY A 174 1.73 -14.91 -17.00
CA GLY A 174 2.51 -16.07 -16.57
C GLY A 174 1.75 -16.95 -15.59
N ASP A 175 2.51 -17.78 -14.85
CA ASP A 175 1.97 -18.58 -13.75
C ASP A 175 1.47 -17.68 -12.63
N LYS A 176 0.17 -17.78 -12.31
CA LYS A 176 -0.48 -17.01 -11.24
C LYS A 176 0.07 -17.35 -9.85
N HIS A 177 0.64 -18.54 -9.66
CA HIS A 177 1.23 -18.95 -8.39
C HIS A 177 2.65 -18.44 -8.18
N SER A 178 3.21 -17.71 -9.15
CA SER A 178 4.57 -17.20 -9.14
C SER A 178 4.55 -15.67 -9.24
N LEU A 179 4.87 -14.99 -8.15
CA LEU A 179 4.85 -13.53 -8.05
C LEU A 179 6.28 -13.01 -7.79
N PRO A 180 6.97 -12.50 -8.82
CA PRO A 180 8.25 -11.81 -8.68
C PRO A 180 8.20 -10.65 -7.68
N ASN A 181 9.36 -10.31 -7.13
CA ASN A 181 9.49 -9.20 -6.19
C ASN A 181 8.97 -7.89 -6.78
N TRP A 182 8.18 -7.15 -6.00
CA TRP A 182 7.50 -5.93 -6.38
C TRP A 182 6.47 -6.08 -7.50
N ASP A 183 5.98 -7.28 -7.80
CA ASP A 183 4.81 -7.47 -8.64
C ASP A 183 3.50 -7.32 -7.86
N THR A 184 2.43 -7.06 -8.61
CA THR A 184 1.09 -6.85 -8.09
C THR A 184 0.24 -8.10 -8.31
N LEU A 185 -0.29 -8.66 -7.23
CA LEU A 185 -1.32 -9.68 -7.23
C LEU A 185 -2.69 -9.01 -7.31
N SER A 186 -3.49 -9.36 -8.32
CA SER A 186 -4.90 -9.00 -8.41
C SER A 186 -5.74 -10.15 -7.89
N LEU A 187 -6.62 -9.84 -6.95
CA LEU A 187 -7.46 -10.78 -6.21
C LEU A 187 -8.92 -10.40 -6.42
N GLU A 188 -9.77 -11.37 -6.75
CA GLU A 188 -11.23 -11.18 -6.74
C GLU A 188 -11.77 -11.74 -5.42
N LEU A 189 -12.26 -10.85 -4.55
CA LEU A 189 -12.79 -11.18 -3.24
C LEU A 189 -14.21 -10.60 -3.13
N GLU A 190 -15.20 -11.48 -2.95
CA GLU A 190 -16.62 -11.11 -3.08
C GLU A 190 -16.91 -10.45 -4.44
N ASP A 191 -17.49 -9.26 -4.46
CA ASP A 191 -17.84 -8.51 -5.68
C ASP A 191 -16.78 -7.46 -6.05
N ASN A 192 -15.59 -7.54 -5.45
CA ASN A 192 -14.55 -6.53 -5.53
C ASN A 192 -13.23 -7.10 -6.02
N THR A 193 -12.48 -6.29 -6.77
CA THR A 193 -11.11 -6.62 -7.17
C THR A 193 -10.12 -5.83 -6.32
N TYR A 194 -9.17 -6.51 -5.69
CA TYR A 194 -8.12 -5.92 -4.89
C TYR A 194 -6.76 -6.05 -5.56
N SER A 195 -5.88 -5.11 -5.24
CA SER A 195 -4.47 -5.05 -5.64
C SER A 195 -3.61 -5.23 -4.41
N LEU A 196 -2.74 -6.24 -4.41
CA LEU A 196 -1.77 -6.50 -3.35
C LEU A 196 -0.37 -6.54 -3.96
N ARG A 197 0.52 -5.64 -3.53
CA ARG A 197 1.91 -5.62 -4.01
C ARG A 197 2.88 -6.03 -2.91
N LEU A 198 3.62 -7.10 -3.14
CA LEU A 198 4.56 -7.69 -2.17
C LEU A 198 6.01 -7.35 -2.54
N GLY A 199 6.81 -7.12 -1.52
CA GLY A 199 8.22 -6.76 -1.62
C GLY A 199 9.09 -7.60 -0.70
N HIS A 200 10.31 -7.89 -1.15
CA HIS A 200 11.40 -8.41 -0.35
C HIS A 200 12.61 -7.51 -0.59
N ASP A 201 13.01 -6.75 0.42
CA ASP A 201 14.18 -5.88 0.39
C ASP A 201 14.84 -5.82 1.76
N SER A 202 16.18 -5.69 1.79
CA SER A 202 16.96 -5.65 3.03
C SER A 202 16.68 -6.80 4.00
N GLY A 203 16.28 -7.96 3.47
CA GLY A 203 15.89 -9.14 4.23
C GLY A 203 14.48 -9.10 4.82
N GLU A 204 13.74 -8.00 4.68
CA GLU A 204 12.35 -7.87 5.13
C GLU A 204 11.38 -8.27 4.02
N VAL A 205 10.26 -8.88 4.40
CA VAL A 205 9.11 -9.07 3.52
C VAL A 205 8.06 -8.04 3.90
N SER A 206 7.61 -7.25 2.94
CA SER A 206 6.68 -6.16 3.16
C SER A 206 5.57 -6.12 2.11
N VAL A 207 4.49 -5.43 2.46
CA VAL A 207 3.44 -5.00 1.53
C VAL A 207 3.72 -3.55 1.17
N SER A 208 3.91 -3.28 -0.12
CA SER A 208 3.95 -1.90 -0.61
C SER A 208 2.57 -1.26 -0.51
N HIS A 209 1.53 -1.95 -1.01
CA HIS A 209 0.15 -1.51 -0.89
C HIS A 209 -0.83 -2.67 -0.95
N PHE A 210 -1.98 -2.50 -0.28
CA PHE A 210 -3.18 -3.30 -0.45
C PHE A 210 -4.38 -2.37 -0.65
N SER A 211 -5.03 -2.41 -1.80
CA SER A 211 -6.08 -1.44 -2.15
C SER A 211 -7.17 -2.03 -3.03
N LEU A 212 -8.37 -1.46 -2.94
CA LEU A 212 -9.47 -1.75 -3.85
C LEU A 212 -9.15 -1.15 -5.23
N ILE A 213 -9.25 -1.97 -6.28
CA ILE A 213 -9.20 -1.52 -7.66
C ILE A 213 -10.58 -0.98 -8.00
N LYS A 214 -10.67 0.35 -8.18
CA LYS A 214 -11.91 0.95 -8.69
C LYS A 214 -12.09 0.54 -10.16
N PRO A 215 -13.29 0.09 -10.56
CA PRO A 215 -13.59 -0.22 -11.95
C PRO A 215 -13.47 1.02 -12.85
#